data_AF-A0A7K0GQB2-F1
#
_entry.id   AF-A0A7K0GQB2-F1
#
_cell.length_a   1.000
_cell.length_b   1.000
_cell.length_c   1.000
_cell.angle_alpha   90.00
_cell.angle_beta   90.00
_cell.angle_gamma   90.00
#
_symmetry.space_group_name_H-M   'P 1'
#
loop_
_entity.id
_entity.type
_entity.pdbx_description
1 polymer ?
#
loop_
_entity_poly.entity_id
_entity_poly.type
_entity_poly.pdbx_seq_one_letter_code
_entity_poly.pdbx_strand_id
1 'polypeptide(L)'
;MNYNTNQSIFIQIADRICDRVLSGNYKADSRIPSVRELAVEMEVNPNTVMRSFERLQANEIIYNKRGIGYFVASDAEQKIREMRHNQFVEEVLPAVFKEMHLLDVGIDELTKAYTLYISTIK
;
A
#
# COMPACT_ATOMS: atom_id res chain seq x y z
N MET A 1 -5.63 -16.86 5.79
CA MET A 1 -5.35 -15.40 5.72
C MET A 1 -6.60 -14.62 6.06
N ASN A 2 -6.50 -13.53 6.83
CA ASN A 2 -7.65 -12.63 7.07
C ASN A 2 -7.60 -11.48 6.07
N TYR A 3 -8.57 -11.41 5.17
CA TYR A 3 -8.78 -10.30 4.24
C TYR A 3 -9.88 -9.40 4.80
N ASN A 4 -9.70 -8.08 4.71
CA ASN A 4 -10.74 -7.13 5.09
C ASN A 4 -11.88 -7.18 4.07
N THR A 5 -13.13 -7.30 4.52
CA THR A 5 -14.32 -7.35 3.64
C THR A 5 -14.62 -6.00 2.97
N ASN A 6 -14.11 -4.89 3.53
CA ASN A 6 -14.39 -3.53 3.03
C ASN A 6 -13.43 -3.08 1.93
N GLN A 7 -12.42 -3.87 1.58
CA GLN A 7 -11.44 -3.54 0.54
C GLN A 7 -11.31 -4.72 -0.42
N SER A 8 -11.31 -4.45 -1.72
CA SER A 8 -11.15 -5.53 -2.70
C SER A 8 -9.81 -6.28 -2.52
N ILE A 9 -9.84 -7.61 -2.66
CA ILE A 9 -8.70 -8.48 -2.36
C ILE A 9 -7.45 -8.11 -3.18
N PHE A 10 -7.62 -7.69 -4.43
CA PHE A 10 -6.48 -7.32 -5.28
C PHE A 10 -5.74 -6.08 -4.78
N ILE A 11 -6.44 -5.12 -4.15
CA ILE A 11 -5.77 -3.96 -3.55
C ILE A 11 -4.98 -4.40 -2.31
N GLN A 12 -5.55 -5.28 -1.48
CA GLN A 12 -4.85 -5.83 -0.31
C GLN A 12 -3.59 -6.61 -0.70
N ILE A 13 -3.61 -7.34 -1.82
CA ILE A 13 -2.42 -8.03 -2.34
C ILE A 13 -1.38 -7.02 -2.81
N ALA A 14 -1.78 -5.98 -3.56
CA ALA A 14 -0.87 -4.93 -4.00
C ALA A 14 -0.23 -4.22 -2.79
N ASP A 15 -1.03 -3.88 -1.77
CA ASP A 15 -0.55 -3.24 -0.54
C ASP A 15 0.45 -4.11 0.22
N ARG A 16 0.24 -5.43 0.29
CA ARG A 16 1.21 -6.36 0.88
C ARG A 16 2.53 -6.42 0.11
N ILE A 17 2.48 -6.34 -1.22
CA ILE A 17 3.71 -6.28 -2.02
C ILE A 17 4.44 -4.96 -1.71
N CYS A 18 3.70 -3.84 -1.65
CA CYS A 18 4.27 -2.56 -1.24
C CYS A 18 4.91 -2.63 0.15
N ASP A 19 4.27 -3.27 1.13
CA ASP A 19 4.82 -3.45 2.48
C ASP A 19 6.13 -4.24 2.45
N ARG A 20 6.21 -5.31 1.64
CA ARG A 20 7.43 -6.10 1.46
C ARG A 20 8.55 -5.29 0.79
N VAL A 21 8.22 -4.34 -0.08
CA VAL A 21 9.20 -3.41 -0.65
C VAL A 21 9.69 -2.44 0.43
N LEU A 22 8.77 -1.80 1.17
CA LEU A 22 9.11 -0.85 2.24
C LEU A 22 9.91 -1.48 3.39
N SER A 23 9.67 -2.77 3.70
CA SER A 23 10.41 -3.51 4.72
C SER A 23 11.76 -4.04 4.23
N GLY A 24 12.07 -3.89 2.94
CA GLY A 24 13.30 -4.38 2.32
C GLY A 24 13.30 -5.90 2.03
N ASN A 25 12.19 -6.60 2.24
CA ASN A 25 12.04 -8.01 1.87
C ASN A 25 12.11 -8.18 0.35
N TYR A 26 11.57 -7.24 -0.41
CA TYR A 26 11.76 -7.11 -1.85
C TYR A 26 12.62 -5.89 -2.14
N LYS A 27 13.87 -6.13 -2.54
CA LYS A 27 14.83 -5.07 -2.84
C LYS A 27 14.61 -4.49 -4.23
N ALA A 28 15.06 -3.26 -4.45
CA ALA A 28 15.17 -2.67 -5.77
C ALA A 28 15.83 -3.64 -6.77
N ASP A 29 15.29 -3.71 -7.97
CA ASP A 29 15.74 -4.59 -9.07
C ASP A 29 15.76 -6.10 -8.76
N SER A 30 15.15 -6.52 -7.64
CA SER A 30 14.97 -7.93 -7.33
C SER A 30 13.68 -8.48 -7.95
N ARG A 31 13.73 -9.76 -8.33
CA ARG A 31 12.58 -10.49 -8.87
C ARG A 31 11.56 -10.75 -7.75
N ILE A 32 10.30 -10.42 -7.99
CA ILE A 32 9.19 -10.82 -7.11
C ILE A 32 8.59 -12.16 -7.58
N PRO A 33 7.80 -12.85 -6.74
CA PRO A 33 7.09 -14.05 -7.17
C PRO A 33 6.25 -13.77 -8.42
N SER A 34 6.12 -14.79 -9.28
CA SER A 34 5.19 -14.76 -10.39
C SER A 34 3.74 -14.73 -9.90
N VAL A 35 2.82 -14.37 -10.80
CA VAL A 35 1.37 -14.38 -10.53
C VAL A 35 0.91 -15.74 -9.98
N ARG A 36 1.42 -16.85 -10.53
CA ARG A 36 1.05 -18.20 -10.09
C ARG A 36 1.63 -18.55 -8.72
N GLU A 37 2.90 -18.23 -8.49
CA GLU A 37 3.56 -18.47 -7.19
C GLU A 37 2.84 -17.69 -6.09
N LEU A 38 2.57 -16.40 -6.32
CA LEU A 38 1.89 -15.57 -5.33
C LEU A 38 0.42 -15.98 -5.11
N ALA A 39 -0.27 -16.44 -6.15
CA ALA A 39 -1.64 -16.94 -6.03
C ALA A 39 -1.71 -18.18 -5.13
N VAL A 40 -0.73 -19.09 -5.25
CA VAL A 40 -0.61 -20.26 -4.37
C VAL A 40 -0.24 -19.82 -2.96
N GLU A 41 0.77 -18.96 -2.79
CA GLU A 41 1.21 -18.45 -1.49
C GLU A 41 0.07 -17.77 -0.71
N MET A 42 -0.77 -17.00 -1.41
CA MET A 42 -1.85 -16.22 -0.82
C MET A 42 -3.21 -16.93 -0.83
N GLU A 43 -3.28 -18.14 -1.38
CA GLU A 43 -4.52 -18.93 -1.55
C GLU A 43 -5.65 -18.13 -2.23
N VAL A 44 -5.34 -17.44 -3.32
CA VAL A 44 -6.27 -16.58 -4.07
C VAL A 44 -6.33 -16.94 -5.54
N ASN A 45 -7.37 -16.47 -6.23
CA ASN A 45 -7.49 -16.62 -7.66
C ASN A 45 -6.33 -15.90 -8.39
N PRO A 46 -5.61 -16.56 -9.32
CA PRO A 46 -4.54 -15.94 -10.11
C PRO A 46 -4.95 -14.65 -10.85
N ASN A 47 -6.20 -14.53 -11.28
CA ASN A 47 -6.70 -13.30 -11.91
C ASN A 47 -6.74 -12.13 -10.91
N THR A 48 -7.00 -12.39 -9.63
CA THR A 48 -6.93 -11.38 -8.58
C THR A 48 -5.51 -10.88 -8.38
N VAL A 49 -4.53 -11.80 -8.40
CA VAL A 49 -3.11 -11.43 -8.35
C VAL A 49 -2.70 -10.64 -9.59
N MET A 50 -3.17 -11.04 -10.78
CA MET A 50 -2.89 -10.33 -12.03
C MET A 50 -3.35 -8.87 -11.96
N ARG A 51 -4.58 -8.62 -11.48
CA ARG A 51 -5.08 -7.25 -11.24
C ARG A 51 -4.23 -6.46 -10.25
N SER A 52 -3.65 -7.14 -9.26
CA SER A 52 -2.72 -6.52 -8.30
C SER A 52 -1.44 -6.09 -9.01
N PHE A 53 -0.91 -6.93 -9.90
CA PHE A 53 0.31 -6.65 -10.68
C PHE A 53 0.07 -5.55 -11.72
N GLU A 54 -1.11 -5.52 -12.35
CA GLU A 54 -1.52 -4.42 -13.25
C GLU A 54 -1.52 -3.09 -12.50
N ARG A 55 -2.11 -3.04 -11.30
CA ARG A 55 -2.09 -1.85 -10.44
C ARG A 55 -0.66 -1.43 -10.10
N LEU A 56 0.19 -2.36 -9.66
CA LEU A 56 1.57 -2.05 -9.29
C LEU A 56 2.39 -1.55 -10.48
N GLN A 57 2.18 -2.09 -11.67
CA GLN A 57 2.82 -1.59 -12.90
C GLN A 57 2.32 -0.21 -13.30
N ALA A 58 1.01 0.04 -13.19
CA ALA A 58 0.43 1.35 -13.50
C ALA A 58 0.96 2.45 -12.56
N ASN A 59 1.35 2.09 -11.33
CA ASN A 59 2.01 2.99 -10.39
C ASN A 59 3.55 2.91 -10.48
N GLU A 60 4.08 2.21 -11.48
CA GLU A 60 5.52 2.03 -11.73
C GLU A 60 6.31 1.47 -10.53
N ILE A 61 5.65 0.73 -9.65
CA ILE A 61 6.26 0.10 -8.47
C ILE A 61 7.00 -1.18 -8.88
N ILE A 62 6.46 -1.88 -9.87
CA ILE A 62 7.08 -3.06 -10.47
C ILE A 62 7.14 -2.90 -11.98
N TYR A 63 8.07 -3.60 -12.61
CA TYR A 63 8.20 -3.65 -14.05
C TYR A 63 8.39 -5.08 -14.55
N ASN A 64 7.99 -5.33 -15.79
CA ASN A 64 8.08 -6.65 -16.42
C ASN A 64 9.36 -6.74 -17.27
N LYS A 65 10.18 -7.76 -17.03
CA LYS A 65 11.20 -8.20 -17.98
C LYS A 65 10.64 -9.39 -18.76
N ARG A 66 10.30 -9.16 -20.03
CA ARG A 66 9.62 -10.14 -20.91
C ARG A 66 10.33 -11.51 -20.85
N GLY A 67 9.57 -12.55 -20.53
CA GLY A 67 10.08 -13.92 -20.44
C GLY A 67 10.84 -14.27 -19.15
N ILE A 68 11.12 -13.30 -18.28
CA ILE A 68 11.90 -13.49 -17.04
C ILE A 68 10.99 -13.33 -15.80
N GLY A 69 10.10 -12.34 -15.83
CA GLY A 69 9.13 -12.08 -14.76
C GLY A 69 9.09 -10.62 -14.33
N TYR A 70 8.60 -10.39 -13.11
CA TYR A 70 8.40 -9.05 -12.55
C TYR A 70 9.49 -8.69 -11.55
N PHE A 71 9.86 -7.42 -11.54
CA PHE A 71 10.95 -6.86 -10.74
C PHE A 71 10.49 -5.58 -10.07
N VAL A 72 11.00 -5.30 -8.88
CA VAL A 72 10.75 -4.04 -8.17
C VAL A 72 11.52 -2.91 -8.86
N ALA A 73 10.85 -1.79 -9.14
CA ALA A 73 11.49 -0.61 -9.69
C ALA A 73 12.53 -0.03 -8.71
N SER A 74 13.58 0.61 -9.21
CA SER A 74 14.65 1.16 -8.38
C SER A 74 14.18 2.28 -7.45
N ASP A 75 13.14 3.01 -7.86
CA ASP A 75 12.48 4.11 -7.15
C ASP A 75 11.16 3.69 -6.46
N ALA A 76 10.88 2.38 -6.39
CA ALA A 76 9.61 1.86 -5.89
C ALA A 76 9.27 2.33 -4.47
N GLU A 77 10.26 2.41 -3.56
CA GLU A 77 10.01 2.85 -2.18
C GLU A 77 9.46 4.28 -2.14
N GLN A 78 10.07 5.19 -2.90
CA GLN A 78 9.62 6.57 -3.00
C GLN A 78 8.21 6.64 -3.58
N LYS A 79 7.96 5.94 -4.69
CA LYS A 79 6.64 5.89 -5.34
C LYS A 79 5.54 5.34 -4.43
N ILE A 80 5.85 4.30 -3.66
CA ILE A 80 4.90 3.76 -2.68
C ILE A 80 4.56 4.80 -1.60
N ARG A 81 5.56 5.51 -1.08
CA ARG A 81 5.35 6.55 -0.06
C ARG A 81 4.51 7.70 -0.61
N GLU A 82 4.80 8.16 -1.83
CA GLU A 82 4.04 9.21 -2.50
C GLU A 82 2.59 8.78 -2.77
N MET A 83 2.39 7.59 -3.33
CA MET A 83 1.06 7.02 -3.58
C MET A 83 0.23 6.93 -2.29
N ARG A 84 0.81 6.39 -1.21
CA ARG A 84 0.13 6.25 0.09
C ARG A 84 -0.13 7.59 0.76
N HIS A 85 0.80 8.54 0.63
CA HIS A 85 0.62 9.90 1.12
C HIS A 85 -0.56 10.57 0.42
N ASN A 86 -0.62 10.51 -0.91
CA ASN A 86 -1.70 11.11 -1.68
C ASN A 86 -3.04 10.46 -1.33
N GLN A 87 -3.08 9.12 -1.23
CA GLN A 87 -4.28 8.41 -0.78
C GLN A 87 -4.74 8.86 0.62
N PHE A 88 -3.82 9.01 1.56
CA PHE A 88 -4.16 9.48 2.91
C PHE A 88 -4.72 10.90 2.88
N VAL A 89 -4.09 11.81 2.13
CA VAL A 89 -4.52 13.21 2.02
C VAL A 89 -5.86 13.35 1.30
N GLU A 90 -6.10 12.56 0.26
CA GLU A 90 -7.29 12.68 -0.60
C GLU A 90 -8.48 11.86 -0.09
N GLU A 91 -8.26 10.73 0.58
CA GLU A 91 -9.34 9.83 1.01
C GLU A 91 -9.58 9.83 2.52
N VAL A 92 -8.52 9.96 3.33
CA VAL A 92 -8.62 9.83 4.79
C VAL A 92 -8.84 11.17 5.46
N LEU A 93 -8.01 12.17 5.13
CA LEU A 93 -8.10 13.50 5.76
C LEU A 93 -9.48 14.17 5.57
N PRO A 94 -10.16 14.10 4.42
CA PRO A 94 -11.47 14.73 4.28
C PRO A 94 -12.52 14.14 5.22
N ALA A 95 -12.48 12.83 5.46
CA ALA A 95 -13.36 12.18 6.42
C ALA A 95 -13.05 12.64 7.85
N VAL A 96 -11.77 12.74 8.22
CA VAL A 96 -11.35 13.26 9.53
C VAL A 96 -11.79 14.71 9.71
N PHE A 97 -11.57 15.58 8.73
CA PHE A 97 -11.93 16.99 8.80
C PHE A 97 -13.45 17.19 8.90
N LYS A 98 -14.23 16.35 8.23
CA LYS A 98 -15.69 16.36 8.36
C LYS A 98 -16.12 16.06 9.80
N GLU A 99 -15.57 15.01 10.42
CA GLU A 99 -15.89 14.66 11.81
C GLU A 99 -15.43 15.76 12.78
N MET A 100 -14.23 16.32 12.57
CA MET A 100 -13.73 17.44 13.38
C MET A 100 -14.69 18.63 13.32
N HIS A 101 -15.16 18.99 12.13
CA HIS A 101 -16.09 20.09 11.96
C HIS A 101 -17.45 19.83 12.64
N LEU A 102 -17.97 18.60 12.56
CA LEU A 102 -19.24 18.23 13.20
C LEU A 102 -19.17 18.24 14.73
N LEU A 103 -18.00 17.95 15.28
CA LEU A 103 -17.77 17.85 16.73
C LEU A 103 -17.14 19.12 17.33
N ASP A 104 -16.95 20.18 16.53
CA ASP A 104 -16.26 21.42 16.91
C ASP A 104 -14.83 21.19 17.46
N VAL A 105 -14.14 20.19 16.93
CA VAL A 105 -12.76 19.85 17.31
C VAL A 105 -11.79 20.71 16.52
N GLY A 106 -11.06 21.58 17.23
CA GLY A 106 -10.05 22.45 16.64
C GLY A 106 -8.76 21.72 16.25
N ILE A 107 -7.98 22.32 15.34
CA ILE A 107 -6.67 21.80 14.93
C ILE A 107 -5.68 21.70 16.09
N ASP A 108 -5.81 22.55 17.11
CA ASP A 108 -4.97 22.53 18.30
C ASP A 108 -5.16 21.25 19.12
N GLU A 109 -6.38 20.75 19.20
CA GLU A 109 -6.70 19.49 19.89
C GLU A 109 -6.12 18.29 19.14
N LEU A 110 -6.28 18.27 17.81
CA LEU A 110 -5.66 17.25 16.95
C LEU A 110 -4.13 17.24 17.10
N THR A 111 -3.52 18.42 17.10
CA THR A 111 -2.06 18.58 17.24
C THR A 111 -1.56 18.04 18.58
N LYS A 112 -2.27 18.33 19.68
CA LYS A 112 -1.97 17.80 21.01
C LYS A 112 -2.11 16.28 21.05
N ALA A 113 -3.21 15.74 20.53
CA ALA A 113 -3.47 14.30 20.49
C ALA A 113 -2.41 13.55 19.67
N TYR A 114 -2.03 14.07 18.51
CA TYR A 114 -1.00 13.49 17.66
C TYR A 114 0.39 13.52 18.32
N THR A 115 0.74 14.64 18.96
CA THR A 115 2.00 14.77 19.70
C THR A 115 2.09 13.75 20.84
N LEU A 116 1.00 13.58 21.59
CA LEU A 116 0.90 12.56 22.63
C LEU A 116 1.05 11.15 22.06
N TYR A 117 0.36 10.84 20.96
CA TYR A 117 0.47 9.55 20.28
C TYR A 117 1.92 9.24 19.89
N ILE A 118 2.62 10.16 19.21
CA ILE A 118 4.03 9.98 18.82
C ILE A 118 4.94 9.72 20.04
N SER A 119 4.65 10.32 21.19
CA SER A 119 5.43 10.07 22.41
C SER A 119 5.27 8.66 22.98
N THR A 120 4.20 7.93 22.62
CA THR A 120 3.93 6.56 23.10
C THR A 120 4.55 5.46 22.26
N ILE A 121 5.01 5.78 21.04
CA ILE A 121 5.58 4.81 20.08
C ILE A 121 7.11 4.92 19.96
N LYS A 122 7.72 5.91 20.62
CA LYS A 122 9.16 5.99 20.86
C LYS A 122 9.52 5.26 22.14
#